data_AF-A0A6P6XWF6-F1
#
_entry.id   AF-A0A6P6XWF6-F1
#
_cell.length_a   1.000
_cell.length_b   1.000
_cell.length_c   1.000
_cell.angle_alpha   90.00
_cell.angle_beta   90.00
_cell.angle_gamma   90.00
#
_symmetry.space_group_name_H-M   'P 1'
#
loop_
_entity.id
_entity.type
_entity.pdbx_description
1 polymer ?
#
loop_
_entity_poly.entity_id
_entity_poly.type
_entity_poly.pdbx_seq_one_letter_code
_entity_poly.pdbx_strand_id
1 'polypeptide(L)'
;MSSVDGVSVISEGPTMRKYRYRTSFLLIAASYTGLFGLITIIIAFSSPYWLSAHKYTYSSFVRLGLWTFCFDHYKHPPYQYDETFTGCRWIYDPKYHNIRDWLQPGWFIFVQVMITFSMIFSTAALMIISIPIMHFLIRYNVVMIGLGSLFKCLSAIFGFIGWLVFAVKHDVRSWLMNPRFNHLDWSFYLAILSTLLNASAAIMLAIEMRRARQKRQRFTNLVYNMHHSRSIGSGATNGFETIPLKTPPQPPISTTGQSPHYPHSRQQHHHHHHQQQQHQQSHHQQQQGARSPIDSIHSSPYASISRFSQQPQQQPMTPQSQTSSRQFTAV
;
A
#
# COMPACT_ATOMS: atom_id res chain seq x y z
N MET A 1 -60.48 18.49 12.60
CA MET A 1 -59.70 17.40 11.99
C MET A 1 -58.23 17.66 12.24
N SER A 2 -57.53 16.61 12.64
CA SER A 2 -56.24 16.57 13.33
C SER A 2 -55.05 17.11 12.52
N SER A 3 -54.22 17.86 13.26
CA SER A 3 -52.85 18.28 12.97
C SER A 3 -51.93 17.12 12.58
N VAL A 4 -51.11 17.33 11.53
CA VAL A 4 -49.90 16.53 11.25
C VAL A 4 -48.80 17.47 10.71
N ASP A 5 -48.39 18.44 11.53
CA ASP A 5 -47.15 19.19 11.30
C ASP A 5 -46.09 18.70 12.29
N GLY A 6 -45.44 17.59 11.92
CA GLY A 6 -44.50 16.87 12.77
C GLY A 6 -43.16 16.56 12.11
N VAL A 7 -42.78 17.25 11.03
CA VAL A 7 -41.41 17.16 10.50
C VAL A 7 -40.54 18.14 11.26
N SER A 8 -40.07 17.74 12.45
CA SER A 8 -39.02 18.49 13.15
C SER A 8 -37.73 18.37 12.34
N VAL A 9 -37.51 19.33 11.43
CA VAL A 9 -36.21 19.62 10.84
C VAL A 9 -35.25 19.82 12.01
N ILE A 10 -34.39 18.82 12.26
CA ILE A 10 -33.31 18.95 13.23
C ILE A 10 -32.43 20.08 12.71
N SER A 11 -32.67 21.29 13.20
CA SER A 11 -31.82 22.44 12.96
C SER A 11 -30.45 22.09 13.57
N GLU A 12 -29.51 21.65 12.72
CA GLU A 12 -28.13 21.41 13.17
C GLU A 12 -27.61 22.73 13.73
N GLY A 13 -27.46 22.80 15.06
CA GLY A 13 -26.96 24.00 15.73
C GLY A 13 -25.63 24.46 15.10
N PRO A 14 -25.36 25.78 15.05
CA PRO A 14 -24.20 26.35 14.35
C PRO A 14 -22.85 25.76 14.82
N THR A 15 -22.78 25.25 16.05
CA THR A 15 -21.64 24.55 16.65
C THR A 15 -21.35 23.19 16.00
N MET A 16 -22.38 22.42 15.64
CA MET A 16 -22.25 21.10 14.99
C MET A 16 -21.81 21.23 13.54
N ARG A 17 -22.25 22.28 12.83
CA ARG A 17 -21.69 22.66 11.51
C ARG A 17 -20.19 22.90 11.62
N LYS A 18 -19.74 23.75 12.56
CA LYS A 18 -18.32 24.13 12.70
C LYS A 18 -17.39 22.94 12.98
N TYR A 19 -17.85 21.94 13.74
CA TYR A 19 -17.07 20.71 14.02
C TYR A 19 -17.06 19.71 12.85
N ARG A 20 -18.04 19.79 11.93
CA ARG A 20 -18.18 18.89 10.78
C ARG A 20 -17.26 19.24 9.60
N TYR A 21 -16.86 20.51 9.46
CA TYR A 21 -16.01 21.00 8.36
C TYR A 21 -14.51 20.99 8.66
N ARG A 22 -14.09 20.66 9.89
CA ARG A 22 -12.66 20.71 10.22
C ARG A 22 -11.94 19.50 9.60
N THR A 23 -11.30 19.73 8.45
CA THR A 23 -10.43 18.76 7.78
C THR A 23 -9.39 18.25 8.77
N SER A 24 -9.28 16.92 8.90
CA SER A 24 -8.30 16.30 9.79
C SER A 24 -6.89 16.63 9.33
N PHE A 25 -6.01 17.03 10.25
CA PHE A 25 -4.59 17.25 9.96
C PHE A 25 -3.94 16.03 9.27
N LEU A 26 -4.35 14.82 9.66
CA LEU A 26 -3.87 13.58 9.06
C LEU A 26 -4.22 13.46 7.56
N LEU A 27 -5.43 13.90 7.16
CA LEU A 27 -5.85 13.88 5.77
C LEU A 27 -5.02 14.85 4.92
N ILE A 28 -4.77 16.04 5.47
CA ILE A 28 -3.94 17.07 4.82
C ILE A 28 -2.51 16.57 4.66
N ALA A 29 -1.91 16.04 5.73
CA ALA A 29 -0.56 15.48 5.69
C ALA A 29 -0.46 14.33 4.67
N ALA A 30 -1.42 13.41 4.66
CA ALA A 30 -1.45 12.31 3.68
C ALA A 30 -1.56 12.80 2.23
N SER A 31 -2.31 13.89 2.01
CA SER A 31 -2.46 14.51 0.69
C SER A 31 -1.14 15.13 0.20
N TYR A 32 -0.44 15.87 1.07
CA TYR A 32 0.87 16.43 0.73
C TYR A 32 1.93 15.36 0.51
N THR A 33 2.00 14.33 1.36
CA THR A 33 2.89 13.18 1.15
C THR A 33 2.58 12.47 -0.17
N GLY A 34 1.29 12.28 -0.47
CA GLY A 34 0.85 11.68 -1.72
C GLY A 34 1.16 12.54 -2.96
N LEU A 35 1.12 13.87 -2.85
CA LEU A 35 1.49 14.81 -3.90
C LEU A 35 3.00 14.79 -4.16
N PHE A 36 3.81 14.81 -3.10
CA PHE A 36 5.26 14.67 -3.22
C PHE A 36 5.64 13.32 -3.84
N GLY A 37 4.92 12.25 -3.48
CA GLY A 37 5.03 10.94 -4.14
C GLY A 37 4.67 11.00 -5.64
N LEU A 38 3.64 11.74 -6.03
CA LEU A 38 3.28 11.91 -7.45
C LEU A 38 4.35 12.68 -8.23
N ILE A 39 4.86 13.78 -7.69
CA ILE A 39 5.89 14.59 -8.34
C ILE A 39 7.16 13.74 -8.57
N THR A 40 7.59 13.00 -7.55
CA THR A 40 8.79 12.15 -7.65
C THR A 40 8.65 11.02 -8.68
N ILE A 41 7.49 10.37 -8.80
CA ILE A 41 7.28 9.36 -9.86
C ILE A 41 7.20 9.96 -11.25
N ILE A 42 6.61 11.16 -11.41
CA ILE A 42 6.58 11.86 -12.70
C ILE A 42 8.01 12.18 -13.15
N ILE A 43 8.83 12.73 -12.24
CA ILE A 43 10.23 13.04 -12.52
C ILE A 43 10.98 11.74 -12.88
N ALA A 44 10.82 10.68 -12.10
CA ALA A 44 11.43 9.39 -12.42
C ALA A 44 11.00 8.89 -13.80
N PHE A 45 9.71 8.95 -14.13
CA PHE A 45 9.15 8.48 -15.39
C PHE A 45 9.69 9.22 -16.62
N SER A 46 9.85 10.55 -16.55
CA SER A 46 10.30 11.36 -17.68
C SER A 46 11.83 11.52 -17.79
N SER A 47 12.58 11.16 -16.76
CA SER A 47 14.02 11.44 -16.70
C SER A 47 14.87 10.37 -17.40
N PRO A 48 15.91 10.75 -18.17
CA PRO A 48 16.82 9.83 -18.86
C PRO A 48 17.95 9.30 -17.95
N TYR A 49 17.69 9.12 -16.65
CA TYR A 49 18.71 8.84 -15.63
C TYR A 49 18.29 7.67 -14.73
N TRP A 50 17.83 6.58 -15.33
CA TRP A 50 17.58 5.32 -14.61
C TRP A 50 18.86 4.49 -14.48
N LEU A 51 19.67 4.49 -15.54
CA LEU A 51 20.95 3.82 -15.60
C LEU A 51 21.93 4.67 -16.42
N SER A 52 23.15 4.85 -15.95
CA SER A 52 24.23 5.53 -16.67
C SER A 52 25.51 4.70 -16.68
N ALA A 53 26.30 4.86 -17.73
CA ALA A 53 27.66 4.36 -17.75
C ALA A 53 28.59 5.24 -16.89
N HIS A 54 29.66 4.65 -16.38
CA HIS A 54 30.74 5.40 -15.74
C HIS A 54 31.47 6.28 -16.77
N LYS A 55 31.73 7.54 -16.41
CA LYS A 55 32.38 8.54 -17.30
C LYS A 55 33.77 8.13 -17.80
N TYR A 56 34.47 7.28 -17.06
CA TYR A 56 35.84 6.85 -17.37
C TYR A 56 35.92 5.57 -18.20
N THR A 57 34.77 4.98 -18.54
CA THR A 57 34.70 3.83 -19.42
C THR A 57 34.35 4.32 -20.81
N TYR A 58 35.20 4.01 -21.80
CA TYR A 58 34.92 4.27 -23.22
C TYR A 58 33.79 3.36 -23.71
N SER A 59 32.57 3.63 -23.25
CA SER A 59 31.35 2.91 -23.60
C SER A 59 30.51 3.78 -24.52
N SER A 60 30.03 3.21 -25.63
CA SER A 60 29.09 3.89 -26.52
C SER A 60 27.71 4.11 -25.89
N PHE A 61 27.39 3.40 -24.81
CA PHE A 61 26.20 3.66 -24.00
C PHE A 61 26.49 4.76 -22.98
N VAL A 62 25.68 5.82 -22.96
CA VAL A 62 25.83 6.94 -22.04
C VAL A 62 24.85 6.82 -20.88
N ARG A 63 23.55 6.87 -21.16
CA ARG A 63 22.48 6.80 -20.16
C ARG A 63 21.15 6.37 -20.77
N LEU A 64 20.26 5.85 -19.95
CA LEU A 64 18.89 5.55 -20.31
C LEU A 64 17.93 6.02 -19.23
N GLY A 65 16.73 6.40 -19.65
CA GLY A 65 15.53 6.44 -18.83
C GLY A 65 14.54 5.39 -19.29
N LEU A 66 13.30 5.50 -18.81
CA LEU A 66 12.22 4.60 -19.24
C LEU A 66 11.90 4.74 -20.73
N TRP A 67 11.95 5.96 -21.27
CA TRP A 67 11.52 6.27 -22.64
C TRP A 67 12.60 6.86 -23.55
N THR A 68 13.77 7.18 -23.00
CA THR A 68 14.82 7.91 -23.72
C THR A 68 16.14 7.19 -23.54
N PHE A 69 16.82 6.94 -24.65
CA PHE A 69 18.14 6.31 -24.68
C PHE A 69 19.15 7.28 -25.28
N CYS A 70 20.31 7.39 -24.62
CA CYS A 70 21.41 8.24 -25.05
C CYS A 70 22.63 7.38 -25.37
N PHE A 71 23.08 7.47 -26.62
CA PHE A 71 24.28 6.81 -27.12
C PHE A 71 25.31 7.82 -27.62
N ASP A 72 26.56 7.40 -27.65
CA ASP A 72 27.68 8.13 -28.21
C ASP A 72 28.39 7.24 -29.24
N HIS A 73 28.25 7.58 -30.52
CA HIS A 73 28.83 6.86 -31.66
C HIS A 73 28.59 5.33 -31.63
N TYR A 74 27.44 4.89 -31.13
CA TYR A 74 27.12 3.46 -31.05
C TYR A 74 26.84 2.89 -32.44
N LYS A 75 27.47 1.75 -32.76
CA LYS A 75 27.17 0.93 -33.94
C LYS A 75 26.59 -0.40 -33.48
N HIS A 76 25.41 -0.76 -33.98
CA HIS A 76 24.75 -2.01 -33.61
C HIS A 76 25.31 -3.16 -34.46
N PRO A 77 25.97 -4.19 -33.88
CA PRO A 77 26.71 -5.19 -34.67
C PRO A 77 25.87 -5.99 -35.69
N PRO A 78 24.61 -6.36 -35.39
CA PRO A 78 23.71 -7.00 -36.38
C PRO A 78 23.28 -6.11 -37.55
N TYR A 79 23.48 -4.79 -37.46
CA TYR A 79 23.01 -3.85 -38.47
C TYR A 79 24.06 -3.68 -39.56
N GLN A 80 23.69 -4.01 -40.81
CA GLN A 80 24.63 -4.05 -41.94
C GLN A 80 25.06 -2.67 -42.44
N TYR A 81 24.30 -1.61 -42.12
CA TYR A 81 24.61 -0.25 -42.53
C TYR A 81 25.46 0.47 -41.47
N ASP A 82 26.43 1.27 -41.92
CA ASP A 82 27.37 2.03 -41.08
C ASP A 82 26.74 3.25 -40.36
N GLU A 83 25.47 3.14 -39.99
CA GLU A 83 24.74 4.15 -39.24
C GLU A 83 25.21 4.19 -37.79
N THR A 84 25.48 5.40 -37.30
CA THR A 84 25.88 5.63 -35.91
C THR A 84 24.74 6.26 -35.11
N PHE A 85 24.51 5.73 -33.91
CA PHE A 85 23.53 6.27 -32.97
C PHE A 85 24.24 7.22 -32.00
N THR A 86 24.00 8.52 -32.19
CA THR A 86 24.57 9.59 -31.35
C THR A 86 23.45 10.51 -30.84
N GLY A 87 23.54 10.86 -29.56
CA GLY A 87 22.63 11.75 -28.86
C GLY A 87 21.54 11.02 -28.07
N CYS A 88 20.74 11.81 -27.36
CA CYS A 88 19.57 11.35 -26.62
C CYS A 88 18.33 11.41 -27.51
N ARG A 89 17.65 10.27 -27.67
CA ARG A 89 16.42 10.19 -28.47
C ARG A 89 15.37 9.36 -27.76
N TRP A 90 14.12 9.67 -28.07
CA TRP A 90 12.97 8.91 -27.59
C TRP A 90 12.94 7.52 -28.23
N ILE A 91 12.44 6.52 -27.51
CA ILE A 91 12.48 5.10 -27.92
C ILE A 91 11.71 4.82 -29.23
N TYR A 92 10.70 5.62 -29.54
CA TYR A 92 9.91 5.49 -30.79
C TYR A 92 10.36 6.46 -31.89
N ASP A 93 11.54 7.07 -31.76
CA ASP A 93 12.16 7.84 -32.85
C ASP A 93 12.42 6.92 -34.06
N PRO A 94 12.15 7.36 -35.30
CA PRO A 94 12.36 6.54 -36.50
C PRO A 94 13.77 5.97 -36.62
N LYS A 95 14.79 6.66 -36.07
CA LYS A 95 16.17 6.18 -36.07
C LYS A 95 16.32 4.87 -35.30
N TYR A 96 15.56 4.67 -34.22
CA TYR A 96 15.62 3.46 -33.41
C TYR A 96 14.74 2.31 -33.91
N HIS A 97 13.97 2.48 -34.99
CA HIS A 97 13.01 1.49 -35.46
C HIS A 97 13.61 0.08 -35.60
N ASN A 98 14.80 -0.02 -36.19
CA ASN A 98 15.45 -1.31 -36.47
C ASN A 98 16.10 -1.96 -35.24
N ILE A 99 16.42 -1.19 -34.20
CA ILE A 99 17.08 -1.68 -32.98
C ILE A 99 16.15 -1.69 -31.76
N ARG A 100 14.90 -1.26 -31.92
CA ARG A 100 13.93 -1.06 -30.83
C ARG A 100 13.67 -2.32 -30.04
N ASP A 101 13.55 -3.46 -30.72
CA ASP A 101 13.24 -4.74 -30.08
C ASP A 101 14.39 -5.23 -29.18
N TRP A 102 15.62 -4.82 -29.51
CA TRP A 102 16.79 -5.03 -28.65
C TRP A 102 16.87 -4.00 -27.51
N LEU A 103 16.59 -2.71 -27.78
CA LEU A 103 16.57 -1.65 -26.74
C LEU A 103 15.52 -1.93 -25.66
N GLN A 104 14.35 -2.45 -26.06
CA GLN A 104 13.17 -2.58 -25.21
C GLN A 104 12.74 -4.05 -25.08
N PRO A 105 13.54 -4.91 -24.40
CA PRO A 105 13.18 -6.29 -24.19
C PRO A 105 11.88 -6.40 -23.37
N GLY A 106 11.17 -7.51 -23.48
CA GLY A 106 9.83 -7.66 -22.87
C GLY A 106 9.78 -7.39 -21.37
N TRP A 107 10.84 -7.70 -20.62
CA TRP A 107 10.92 -7.39 -19.19
C TRP A 107 11.02 -5.87 -18.92
N PHE A 108 11.64 -5.09 -19.82
CA PHE A 108 11.75 -3.64 -19.69
C PHE A 108 10.43 -2.96 -20.07
N ILE A 109 9.72 -3.50 -21.07
CA ILE A 109 8.31 -3.12 -21.36
C ILE A 109 7.44 -3.33 -20.13
N PHE A 110 7.61 -4.46 -19.45
CA PHE A 110 6.89 -4.75 -18.22
C PHE A 110 7.17 -3.68 -17.15
N VAL A 111 8.43 -3.28 -16.94
CA VAL A 111 8.79 -2.18 -16.03
C VAL A 111 8.08 -0.88 -16.42
N GLN A 112 8.13 -0.48 -17.70
CA GLN A 112 7.46 0.72 -18.20
C GLN A 112 5.97 0.71 -17.83
N VAL A 113 5.26 -0.38 -18.14
CA VAL A 113 3.82 -0.53 -17.88
C VAL A 113 3.51 -0.47 -16.37
N MET A 114 4.29 -1.17 -15.54
CA MET A 114 4.07 -1.16 -14.07
C MET A 114 4.26 0.22 -13.46
N ILE A 115 5.29 0.96 -13.89
CA ILE A 115 5.53 2.34 -13.43
C ILE A 115 4.43 3.28 -13.94
N THR A 116 3.97 3.12 -15.19
CA THR A 116 2.83 3.89 -15.72
C THR A 116 1.56 3.64 -14.92
N PHE A 117 1.22 2.38 -14.60
CA PHE A 117 0.07 2.08 -13.74
C PHE A 117 0.23 2.67 -12.35
N SER A 118 1.42 2.60 -11.76
CA SER A 118 1.72 3.23 -10.47
C SER A 118 1.43 4.74 -10.51
N MET A 119 1.87 5.43 -11.57
CA MET A 119 1.62 6.85 -11.78
C MET A 119 0.12 7.15 -11.96
N ILE A 120 -0.59 6.38 -12.80
CA ILE A 120 -2.02 6.56 -13.06
C ILE A 120 -2.84 6.41 -11.76
N PHE A 121 -2.60 5.35 -10.99
CA PHE A 121 -3.29 5.13 -9.72
C PHE A 121 -2.96 6.23 -8.69
N SER A 122 -1.70 6.71 -8.65
CA SER A 122 -1.30 7.81 -7.77
C SER A 122 -2.05 9.11 -8.09
N THR A 123 -2.16 9.45 -9.38
CA THR A 123 -2.91 10.61 -9.87
C THR A 123 -4.40 10.47 -9.58
N ALA A 124 -5.00 9.33 -9.92
CA ALA A 124 -6.41 9.07 -9.67
C ALA A 124 -6.76 9.16 -8.17
N ALA A 125 -5.89 8.65 -7.29
CA ALA A 125 -6.09 8.78 -5.85
C ALA A 125 -6.14 10.24 -5.39
N LEU A 126 -5.23 11.10 -5.87
CA LEU A 126 -5.21 12.52 -5.51
C LEU A 126 -6.46 13.26 -6.02
N MET A 127 -6.94 12.92 -7.22
CA MET A 127 -8.19 13.47 -7.76
C MET A 127 -9.41 13.05 -6.91
N ILE A 128 -9.44 11.83 -6.40
CA ILE A 128 -10.52 11.37 -5.52
C ILE A 128 -10.44 12.03 -4.14
N ILE A 129 -9.24 12.24 -3.60
CA ILE A 129 -9.02 12.85 -2.28
C ILE A 129 -9.27 14.37 -2.29
N SER A 130 -9.13 15.05 -3.43
CA SER A 130 -9.43 16.48 -3.52
C SER A 130 -10.93 16.80 -3.31
N ILE A 131 -11.83 15.92 -3.77
CA ILE A 131 -13.29 16.07 -3.64
C ILE A 131 -13.76 16.27 -2.18
N PRO A 132 -13.40 15.39 -1.22
CA PRO A 132 -13.78 15.59 0.18
C PRO A 132 -13.09 16.80 0.84
N ILE A 133 -11.90 17.21 0.37
CA ILE A 133 -11.21 18.42 0.86
C ILE A 133 -11.96 19.68 0.43
N MET A 134 -12.49 19.71 -0.80
CA MET A 134 -13.31 20.81 -1.33
C MET A 134 -14.76 20.78 -0.83
N HIS A 135 -15.12 19.85 0.07
CA HIS A 135 -16.46 19.70 0.64
C HIS A 135 -17.61 19.47 -0.36
N PHE A 136 -17.33 19.03 -1.59
CA PHE A 136 -18.38 18.85 -2.62
C PHE A 136 -19.33 17.66 -2.31
N LEU A 137 -18.82 16.55 -1.76
CA LEU A 137 -19.59 15.31 -1.49
C LEU A 137 -19.47 14.82 -0.04
N ILE A 138 -19.95 15.61 0.92
CA ILE A 138 -19.82 15.31 2.37
C ILE A 138 -20.44 13.95 2.74
N ARG A 139 -21.53 13.53 2.09
CA ARG A 139 -22.22 12.24 2.34
C ARG A 139 -21.35 11.03 2.03
N TYR A 140 -20.49 11.13 1.02
CA TYR A 140 -19.65 10.04 0.52
C TYR A 140 -18.19 10.11 1.00
N ASN A 141 -17.87 11.05 1.90
CA ASN A 141 -16.51 11.32 2.35
C ASN A 141 -15.74 10.05 2.79
N VAL A 142 -16.35 9.20 3.62
CA VAL A 142 -15.72 7.95 4.10
C VAL A 142 -15.39 6.97 2.96
N VAL A 143 -16.26 6.89 1.95
CA VAL A 143 -16.08 6.00 0.80
C VAL A 143 -14.96 6.55 -0.09
N MET A 144 -14.95 7.86 -0.35
CA MET A 144 -13.92 8.51 -1.16
C MET A 144 -12.53 8.40 -0.52
N ILE A 145 -12.39 8.64 0.79
CA ILE A 145 -11.11 8.44 1.50
C ILE A 145 -10.67 6.97 1.43
N GLY A 146 -11.61 6.03 1.57
CA GLY A 146 -11.32 4.59 1.43
C GLY A 146 -10.84 4.22 0.03
N LEU A 147 -11.49 4.74 -1.02
CA LEU A 147 -11.11 4.51 -2.41
C LEU A 147 -9.75 5.15 -2.75
N GLY A 148 -9.49 6.36 -2.27
CA GLY A 148 -8.18 7.00 -2.40
C GLY A 148 -7.06 6.22 -1.71
N SER A 149 -7.31 5.68 -0.52
CA SER A 149 -6.37 4.80 0.18
C SER A 149 -6.07 3.53 -0.62
N LEU A 150 -7.10 2.90 -1.21
CA LEU A 150 -6.94 1.73 -2.08
C LEU A 150 -6.06 2.04 -3.30
N PHE A 151 -6.32 3.13 -4.00
CA PHE A 151 -5.53 3.51 -5.18
C PHE A 151 -4.09 3.88 -4.84
N LYS A 152 -3.83 4.54 -3.70
CA LYS A 152 -2.45 4.75 -3.23
C LYS A 152 -1.75 3.43 -2.89
N CYS A 153 -2.46 2.46 -2.33
CA CYS A 153 -1.92 1.12 -2.07
C CYS A 153 -1.58 0.38 -3.37
N LEU A 154 -2.50 0.37 -4.35
CA LEU A 154 -2.23 -0.21 -5.67
C LEU A 154 -1.05 0.47 -6.37
N SER A 155 -0.98 1.80 -6.31
CA SER A 155 0.15 2.58 -6.83
C SER A 155 1.48 2.11 -6.22
N ALA A 156 1.53 1.90 -4.90
CA ALA A 156 2.73 1.41 -4.22
C ALA A 156 3.09 -0.03 -4.64
N ILE A 157 2.10 -0.93 -4.80
CA ILE A 157 2.34 -2.32 -5.23
C ILE A 157 2.91 -2.36 -6.65
N PHE A 158 2.29 -1.67 -7.61
CA PHE A 158 2.76 -1.62 -8.99
C PHE A 158 4.13 -0.91 -9.09
N GLY A 159 4.33 0.17 -8.34
CA GLY A 159 5.61 0.87 -8.27
C GLY A 159 6.72 -0.04 -7.75
N PHE A 160 6.45 -0.77 -6.66
CA PHE A 160 7.36 -1.74 -6.07
C PHE A 160 7.78 -2.82 -7.07
N ILE A 161 6.81 -3.45 -7.72
CA ILE A 161 7.08 -4.49 -8.73
C ILE A 161 7.90 -3.91 -9.89
N GLY A 162 7.55 -2.71 -10.37
CA GLY A 162 8.23 -2.05 -11.48
C GLY A 162 9.71 -1.81 -11.22
N TRP A 163 10.06 -1.09 -10.15
CA TRP A 163 11.47 -0.82 -9.87
C TRP A 163 12.23 -2.07 -9.43
N LEU A 164 11.58 -3.04 -8.77
CA LEU A 164 12.21 -4.29 -8.36
C LEU A 164 12.66 -5.13 -9.56
N VAL A 165 11.80 -5.27 -10.57
CA VAL A 165 12.17 -6.00 -11.80
C VAL A 165 13.33 -5.30 -12.50
N PHE A 166 13.33 -3.97 -12.57
CA PHE A 166 14.46 -3.23 -13.13
C PHE A 166 15.74 -3.48 -12.33
N ALA A 167 15.67 -3.39 -10.99
CA ALA A 167 16.80 -3.64 -10.11
C ALA A 167 17.42 -5.03 -10.31
N VAL A 168 16.61 -6.06 -10.55
CA VAL A 168 17.10 -7.43 -10.77
C VAL A 168 17.62 -7.65 -12.20
N LYS A 169 17.10 -6.93 -13.20
CA LYS A 169 17.39 -7.19 -14.64
C LYS A 169 18.37 -6.20 -15.28
N HIS A 170 18.69 -5.08 -14.65
CA HIS A 170 19.51 -4.03 -15.27
C HIS A 170 20.94 -4.47 -15.64
N ASP A 171 21.51 -5.48 -14.97
CA ASP A 171 22.91 -5.93 -15.16
C ASP A 171 23.06 -7.09 -16.15
N VAL A 172 21.97 -7.52 -16.80
CA VAL A 172 21.97 -8.69 -17.67
C VAL A 172 22.86 -8.44 -18.89
N ARG A 173 23.87 -9.32 -19.05
CA ARG A 173 24.90 -9.21 -20.11
C ARG A 173 24.38 -9.22 -21.54
N SER A 174 23.18 -9.74 -21.77
CA SER A 174 22.60 -9.85 -23.11
C SER A 174 21.86 -8.59 -23.57
N TRP A 175 21.58 -7.63 -22.68
CA TRP A 175 20.75 -6.48 -23.04
C TRP A 175 21.57 -5.25 -23.43
N LEU A 176 22.52 -4.81 -22.60
CA LEU A 176 23.27 -3.58 -22.84
C LEU A 176 24.78 -3.85 -22.82
N MET A 177 25.52 -3.14 -23.67
CA MET A 177 26.99 -3.27 -23.71
C MET A 177 27.59 -2.90 -22.36
N ASN A 178 28.60 -3.67 -21.95
CA ASN A 178 29.42 -3.36 -20.78
C ASN A 178 28.63 -3.18 -19.46
N PRO A 179 27.77 -4.14 -19.07
CA PRO A 179 26.88 -3.98 -17.90
C PRO A 179 27.62 -3.75 -16.59
N ARG A 180 28.85 -4.28 -16.44
CA ARG A 180 29.69 -4.10 -15.24
C ARG A 180 30.08 -2.64 -14.98
N PHE A 181 30.03 -1.79 -16.01
CA PHE A 181 30.39 -0.38 -15.91
C PHE A 181 29.15 0.53 -15.88
N ASN A 182 27.95 -0.04 -15.83
CA ASN A 182 26.71 0.71 -15.72
C ASN A 182 26.25 0.73 -14.25
N HIS A 183 25.75 1.87 -13.81
CA HIS A 183 25.26 2.07 -12.44
C HIS A 183 23.87 2.69 -12.47
N LEU A 184 23.10 2.43 -11.40
CA LEU A 184 21.78 3.01 -11.20
C LEU A 184 21.92 4.49 -10.86
N ASP A 185 21.15 5.32 -11.56
CA ASP A 185 21.21 6.77 -11.45
C ASP A 185 20.12 7.33 -10.52
N TRP A 186 20.19 8.64 -10.25
CA TRP A 186 19.31 9.34 -9.31
C TRP A 186 17.80 9.14 -9.55
N SER A 187 17.34 9.07 -10.81
CA SER A 187 15.90 9.01 -11.09
C SER A 187 15.31 7.63 -10.78
N PHE A 188 16.13 6.57 -10.81
CA PHE A 188 15.75 5.25 -10.31
C PHE A 188 15.46 5.29 -8.80
N TYR A 189 16.32 5.96 -8.02
CA TYR A 189 16.08 6.13 -6.58
C TYR A 189 14.84 6.99 -6.28
N LEU A 190 14.49 7.94 -7.14
CA LEU A 190 13.22 8.67 -7.03
C LEU A 190 11.99 7.78 -7.23
N ALA A 191 12.06 6.75 -8.08
CA ALA A 191 10.98 5.77 -8.22
C ALA A 191 10.77 4.96 -6.93
N ILE A 192 11.87 4.57 -6.26
CA ILE A 192 11.82 3.92 -4.94
C ILE A 192 11.22 4.85 -3.90
N LEU A 193 11.72 6.09 -3.82
CA LEU A 193 11.22 7.10 -2.89
C LEU A 193 9.73 7.36 -3.08
N SER A 194 9.28 7.48 -4.33
CA SER A 194 7.86 7.63 -4.64
C SER A 194 7.03 6.45 -4.14
N THR A 195 7.52 5.22 -4.33
CA THR A 195 6.84 4.02 -3.84
C THR A 195 6.64 4.06 -2.32
N LEU A 196 7.67 4.47 -1.57
CA LEU A 196 7.60 4.63 -0.12
C LEU A 196 6.63 5.75 0.31
N LEU A 197 6.63 6.87 -0.42
CA LEU A 197 5.71 7.99 -0.17
C LEU A 197 4.25 7.61 -0.45
N ASN A 198 3.99 6.87 -1.53
CA ASN A 198 2.66 6.37 -1.84
C ASN A 198 2.19 5.32 -0.81
N ALA A 199 3.07 4.44 -0.34
CA ALA A 199 2.77 3.48 0.71
C ALA A 199 2.43 4.17 2.05
N SER A 200 3.23 5.14 2.47
CA SER A 200 2.98 5.92 3.70
C SER A 200 1.68 6.72 3.61
N ALA A 201 1.41 7.38 2.47
CA ALA A 201 0.14 8.06 2.23
C ALA A 201 -1.06 7.08 2.29
N ALA A 202 -0.93 5.87 1.72
CA ALA A 202 -1.97 4.85 1.78
C ALA A 202 -2.31 4.46 3.24
N ILE A 203 -1.29 4.28 4.08
CA ILE A 203 -1.44 3.95 5.51
C ILE A 203 -2.12 5.10 6.26
N MET A 204 -1.68 6.34 6.05
CA MET A 204 -2.28 7.52 6.70
C MET A 204 -3.76 7.68 6.31
N LEU A 205 -4.09 7.49 5.03
CA LEU A 205 -5.48 7.51 4.54
C LEU A 205 -6.31 6.34 5.09
N ALA A 206 -5.72 5.16 5.25
CA ALA A 206 -6.41 4.02 5.86
C ALA A 206 -6.77 4.29 7.33
N ILE A 207 -5.85 4.92 8.08
CA ILE A 207 -6.11 5.36 9.46
C ILE A 207 -7.20 6.43 9.49
N GLU A 208 -7.14 7.43 8.60
CA GLU A 208 -8.17 8.47 8.52
C GLU A 208 -9.53 7.88 8.15
N MET A 209 -9.58 6.93 7.21
CA MET A 209 -10.80 6.21 6.85
C MET A 209 -11.39 5.47 8.04
N ARG A 210 -10.58 4.77 8.84
CA ARG A 210 -11.04 4.09 10.07
C ARG A 210 -11.58 5.10 11.08
N ARG A 211 -10.89 6.22 11.31
CA ARG A 211 -11.34 7.31 12.19
C ARG A 211 -12.66 7.92 11.72
N ALA A 212 -12.79 8.17 10.43
CA ALA A 212 -13.99 8.72 9.83
C ALA A 212 -15.19 7.75 9.93
N ARG A 213 -14.96 6.44 9.76
CA ARG A 213 -15.96 5.38 10.00
C ARG A 213 -16.45 5.38 11.45
N GLN A 214 -15.52 5.37 12.41
CA GLN A 214 -15.86 5.38 13.84
C GLN A 214 -16.67 6.61 14.25
N LYS A 215 -16.29 7.81 13.77
CA LYS A 215 -17.04 9.05 14.01
C LYS A 215 -18.48 8.95 13.47
N ARG A 216 -18.64 8.41 12.26
CA ARG A 216 -19.96 8.25 11.62
C ARG A 216 -20.85 7.26 12.37
N GLN A 217 -20.28 6.16 12.85
CA GLN A 217 -21.00 5.17 13.67
C GLN A 217 -21.46 5.78 15.01
N ARG A 218 -20.58 6.51 15.72
CA ARG A 218 -20.95 7.20 16.97
C ARG A 218 -22.10 8.20 16.77
N PHE A 219 -22.03 9.02 15.72
CA PHE A 219 -23.11 9.96 15.39
C PHE A 219 -24.42 9.23 15.11
N THR A 220 -24.37 8.14 14.33
CA THR A 220 -25.55 7.33 14.00
C THR A 220 -26.16 6.70 15.26
N ASN A 221 -25.34 6.12 16.15
CA ASN A 221 -25.79 5.56 17.42
C ASN A 221 -26.41 6.61 18.35
N LEU A 222 -25.83 7.81 18.44
CA LEU A 222 -26.38 8.92 19.22
C LEU A 222 -27.75 9.36 18.68
N VAL A 223 -27.91 9.43 17.36
CA VAL A 223 -29.20 9.75 16.73
C VAL A 223 -30.24 8.68 17.05
N TYR A 224 -29.90 7.39 16.96
CA TYR A 224 -30.82 6.30 17.33
C TYR A 224 -31.24 6.38 18.81
N ASN A 225 -30.29 6.63 19.71
CA ASN A 225 -30.58 6.76 21.15
C ASN A 225 -31.51 7.96 21.43
N MET A 226 -31.31 9.10 20.76
CA MET A 226 -32.21 10.27 20.92
C MET A 226 -33.65 9.99 20.44
N HIS A 227 -33.81 9.29 19.30
CA HIS A 227 -35.14 8.92 18.81
C HIS A 227 -35.85 7.95 19.76
N HIS A 228 -35.10 7.00 20.32
CA HIS A 228 -35.64 6.06 21.30
C HIS A 228 -36.11 6.77 22.58
N SER A 229 -35.28 7.65 23.17
CA SER A 229 -35.66 8.43 24.36
C SER A 229 -36.88 9.33 24.11
N ARG A 230 -37.02 9.92 22.92
CA ARG A 230 -38.20 10.73 22.57
C ARG A 230 -39.49 9.90 22.47
N SER A 231 -39.40 8.67 21.95
CA SER A 231 -40.56 7.77 21.86
C SER A 231 -41.11 7.36 23.23
N ILE A 232 -40.22 7.12 24.21
CA ILE A 232 -40.62 6.78 25.58
C ILE A 232 -41.19 8.01 26.30
N GLY A 233 -40.60 9.20 26.11
CA GLY A 233 -41.08 10.45 26.72
C GLY A 233 -42.42 10.95 26.19
N SER A 234 -42.80 10.63 24.95
CA SER A 234 -44.11 11.01 24.37
C SER A 234 -45.22 9.96 24.61
N GLY A 235 -44.88 8.77 25.13
CA GLY A 235 -45.86 7.73 25.51
C GLY A 235 -46.27 7.77 26.98
N ALA A 236 -45.63 8.59 27.81
CA ALA A 236 -45.80 8.61 29.27
C ALA A 236 -46.78 9.70 29.78
N THR A 237 -47.65 10.26 28.93
CA THR A 237 -48.65 11.28 29.34
C THR A 237 -50.11 10.89 29.15
N ASN A 238 -50.43 9.64 28.81
CA ASN A 238 -51.81 9.16 28.87
C ASN A 238 -51.88 8.01 29.89
N GLY A 239 -52.30 8.36 31.10
CA GLY A 239 -52.57 7.39 32.15
C GLY A 239 -53.60 6.35 31.71
N PHE A 240 -53.29 5.09 31.96
CA PHE A 240 -54.30 4.05 32.05
C PHE A 240 -54.09 3.33 33.38
N GLU A 241 -54.90 3.75 34.34
CA GLU A 241 -55.10 3.16 35.64
C GLU A 241 -55.66 1.75 35.44
N THR A 242 -54.88 0.70 35.75
CA THR A 242 -55.38 -0.67 35.72
C THR A 242 -56.20 -0.92 36.98
N ILE A 243 -57.52 -0.79 36.85
CA ILE A 243 -58.52 -1.21 37.84
C ILE A 243 -58.58 -2.76 37.85
N PRO A 244 -58.39 -3.45 38.98
CA PRO A 244 -58.60 -4.89 39.04
C PRO A 244 -60.11 -5.19 39.06
N LEU A 245 -60.58 -5.92 38.03
CA LEU A 245 -61.99 -6.29 37.88
C LEU A 245 -62.40 -7.39 38.87
N LYS A 246 -63.55 -7.17 39.48
CA LYS A 246 -64.29 -8.00 40.44
C LYS A 246 -64.80 -9.32 39.81
N THR A 247 -64.64 -10.42 40.54
CA THR A 247 -65.08 -11.81 40.23
C THR A 247 -66.61 -11.95 40.19
N PRO A 248 -67.17 -12.77 39.26
CA PRO A 248 -68.19 -13.77 39.64
C PRO A 248 -68.23 -15.02 38.70
N PRO A 249 -69.15 -15.99 38.87
CA PRO A 249 -69.34 -16.96 39.96
C PRO A 249 -69.07 -18.43 39.50
N GLN A 250 -68.78 -19.33 40.45
CA GLN A 250 -68.63 -20.80 40.23
C GLN A 250 -69.99 -21.54 40.17
N PRO A 251 -70.05 -22.68 39.46
CA PRO A 251 -70.63 -23.89 40.07
C PRO A 251 -70.00 -25.22 39.54
N PRO A 252 -70.40 -26.40 40.02
CA PRO A 252 -70.34 -26.90 41.39
C PRO A 252 -69.28 -28.03 41.53
N ILE A 253 -69.00 -28.38 42.78
CA ILE A 253 -68.03 -29.38 43.23
C ILE A 253 -68.55 -30.80 42.99
N SER A 254 -67.69 -31.71 42.51
CA SER A 254 -67.75 -33.14 42.82
C SER A 254 -66.36 -33.64 43.22
N THR A 255 -66.28 -34.09 44.47
CA THR A 255 -65.12 -34.62 45.19
C THR A 255 -64.78 -36.06 44.80
N THR A 256 -63.47 -36.37 44.74
CA THR A 256 -62.72 -37.57 45.23
C THR A 256 -61.39 -37.60 44.46
N GLY A 257 -60.18 -37.77 44.98
CA GLY A 257 -59.60 -38.02 46.30
C GLY A 257 -58.12 -38.39 46.08
N GLN A 258 -57.26 -38.16 47.09
CA GLN A 258 -55.90 -38.69 47.32
C GLN A 258 -54.65 -38.05 46.64
N SER A 259 -53.98 -37.16 47.41
CA SER A 259 -52.56 -37.07 47.87
C SER A 259 -51.38 -37.78 47.13
N PRO A 260 -50.10 -37.46 47.46
CA PRO A 260 -49.40 -36.17 47.33
C PRO A 260 -47.97 -36.30 46.73
N HIS A 261 -47.45 -35.30 46.01
CA HIS A 261 -45.99 -35.12 45.86
C HIS A 261 -45.64 -33.64 45.60
N TYR A 262 -44.76 -33.10 46.44
CA TYR A 262 -44.02 -31.83 46.28
C TYR A 262 -42.51 -32.16 46.30
N PRO A 263 -41.59 -31.23 46.01
CA PRO A 263 -41.68 -30.01 45.19
C PRO A 263 -40.58 -29.97 44.11
N HIS A 264 -40.75 -29.17 43.06
CA HIS A 264 -39.59 -28.61 42.36
C HIS A 264 -39.84 -27.16 41.95
N SER A 265 -38.74 -26.44 42.05
CA SER A 265 -38.54 -25.02 42.14
C SER A 265 -38.57 -24.27 40.80
N ARG A 266 -38.77 -22.95 40.93
CA ARG A 266 -37.88 -21.88 40.44
C ARG A 266 -38.49 -20.91 39.42
N GLN A 267 -38.53 -19.66 39.89
CA GLN A 267 -38.63 -18.40 39.18
C GLN A 267 -37.59 -18.25 38.05
N GLN A 268 -37.95 -17.41 37.07
CA GLN A 268 -37.08 -16.43 36.37
C GLN A 268 -35.80 -16.95 35.71
N HIS A 269 -35.74 -16.97 34.37
CA HIS A 269 -34.50 -16.66 33.61
C HIS A 269 -34.77 -16.50 32.09
N HIS A 270 -35.05 -15.27 31.66
CA HIS A 270 -34.96 -14.87 30.25
C HIS A 270 -34.29 -13.50 30.13
N HIS A 271 -33.04 -13.40 30.62
CA HIS A 271 -32.19 -12.21 30.45
C HIS A 271 -30.68 -12.52 30.51
N HIS A 272 -30.21 -13.63 29.94
CA HIS A 272 -28.76 -13.95 29.97
C HIS A 272 -28.10 -14.44 28.67
N HIS A 273 -28.73 -14.35 27.50
CA HIS A 273 -28.12 -14.90 26.26
C HIS A 273 -27.21 -13.97 25.43
N HIS A 274 -26.95 -12.71 25.82
CA HIS A 274 -26.10 -11.81 25.03
C HIS A 274 -24.76 -11.39 25.65
N GLN A 275 -24.41 -11.89 26.84
CA GLN A 275 -23.14 -11.54 27.50
C GLN A 275 -22.05 -12.62 27.46
N GLN A 276 -22.33 -13.80 26.88
CA GLN A 276 -21.39 -14.93 26.88
C GLN A 276 -20.45 -15.03 25.67
N GLN A 277 -20.60 -14.19 24.64
CA GLN A 277 -19.69 -14.22 23.47
C GLN A 277 -18.46 -13.31 23.58
N GLN A 278 -18.36 -12.44 24.60
CA GLN A 278 -17.22 -11.51 24.75
C GLN A 278 -16.17 -11.94 25.78
N HIS A 279 -16.37 -13.03 26.54
CA HIS A 279 -15.40 -13.51 27.54
C HIS A 279 -14.58 -14.74 27.12
N GLN A 280 -14.73 -15.22 25.89
CA GLN A 280 -14.05 -16.44 25.41
C GLN A 280 -12.85 -16.18 24.47
N GLN A 281 -12.54 -14.92 24.15
CA GLN A 281 -11.37 -14.55 23.32
C GLN A 281 -10.18 -13.98 24.10
N SER A 282 -10.33 -13.71 25.40
CA SER A 282 -9.27 -13.15 26.25
C SER A 282 -8.44 -14.18 27.02
N HIS A 283 -8.78 -15.48 26.97
CA HIS A 283 -8.06 -16.54 27.69
C HIS A 283 -7.10 -17.41 26.85
N HIS A 284 -6.93 -17.14 25.55
CA HIS A 284 -6.05 -17.95 24.68
C HIS A 284 -4.71 -17.31 24.30
N GLN A 285 -4.28 -16.25 24.99
CA GLN A 285 -3.02 -15.58 24.66
C GLN A 285 -2.03 -15.43 25.82
N GLN A 286 -2.18 -16.24 26.88
CA GLN A 286 -1.33 -16.12 28.06
C GLN A 286 -1.06 -17.48 28.74
N GLN A 287 -0.51 -18.44 27.98
CA GLN A 287 0.23 -19.58 28.53
C GLN A 287 1.00 -20.27 27.40
N GLN A 288 2.26 -19.87 27.21
CA GLN A 288 3.36 -20.72 26.70
C GLN A 288 4.64 -19.88 26.74
N GLY A 289 5.18 -19.72 27.96
CA GLY A 289 6.53 -19.27 28.20
C GLY A 289 7.32 -20.41 28.83
N ALA A 290 8.49 -20.70 28.23
CA ALA A 290 9.67 -21.32 28.81
C ALA A 290 9.63 -22.78 29.32
N ARG A 291 10.36 -23.67 28.61
CA ARG A 291 11.29 -24.63 29.23
C ARG A 291 12.28 -25.21 28.18
N SER A 292 13.58 -25.07 28.46
CA SER A 292 14.71 -25.91 28.01
C SER A 292 15.18 -26.76 29.23
N PRO A 293 16.19 -27.67 29.19
CA PRO A 293 17.11 -28.08 28.09
C PRO A 293 17.38 -29.62 28.00
N ILE A 294 18.35 -29.99 27.11
CA ILE A 294 19.28 -31.15 27.12
C ILE A 294 19.00 -32.34 26.14
N ASP A 295 19.98 -32.47 25.21
CA ASP A 295 20.59 -33.65 24.55
C ASP A 295 19.71 -34.69 23.80
N SER A 296 20.05 -35.28 22.65
CA SER A 296 21.27 -35.35 21.84
C SER A 296 21.00 -36.17 20.54
N ILE A 297 21.83 -35.93 19.51
CA ILE A 297 22.37 -36.90 18.53
C ILE A 297 21.57 -37.35 17.27
N HIS A 298 22.26 -37.14 16.11
CA HIS A 298 22.19 -37.79 14.78
C HIS A 298 20.96 -37.48 13.88
N SER A 299 21.06 -37.03 12.61
CA SER A 299 22.07 -37.25 11.57
C SER A 299 22.03 -36.17 10.47
N SER A 300 23.23 -35.80 10.00
CA SER A 300 23.61 -35.00 8.79
C SER A 300 23.18 -35.69 7.45
N PRO A 301 23.53 -35.24 6.22
CA PRO A 301 24.30 -34.06 5.77
C PRO A 301 23.82 -33.37 4.47
N TYR A 302 24.16 -32.09 4.26
CA TYR A 302 24.70 -31.60 2.98
C TYR A 302 25.42 -30.26 3.23
N ALA A 303 26.68 -30.36 3.60
CA ALA A 303 27.66 -29.30 3.45
C ALA A 303 28.98 -29.92 2.99
N SER A 304 29.64 -29.23 2.06
CA SER A 304 31.03 -29.36 1.61
C SER A 304 31.42 -30.48 0.62
N ILE A 305 31.90 -30.04 -0.55
CA ILE A 305 33.08 -30.62 -1.20
C ILE A 305 34.14 -29.52 -1.33
N SER A 306 35.27 -29.80 -0.70
CA SER A 306 36.58 -29.15 -0.65
C SER A 306 37.31 -29.19 -2.01
N ARG A 307 38.06 -28.16 -2.43
CA ARG A 307 39.50 -27.91 -2.19
C ARG A 307 40.43 -29.16 -2.16
N PHE A 308 41.18 -29.35 -3.25
CA PHE A 308 42.57 -29.89 -3.40
C PHE A 308 42.93 -29.64 -4.89
N SER A 309 44.10 -29.18 -5.36
CA SER A 309 45.49 -29.32 -4.93
C SER A 309 46.35 -28.14 -5.45
N GLN A 310 47.37 -27.76 -4.67
CA GLN A 310 48.47 -26.87 -5.04
C GLN A 310 49.53 -27.58 -5.90
N GLN A 311 50.20 -26.85 -6.81
CA GLN A 311 51.67 -26.89 -7.04
C GLN A 311 52.13 -25.69 -7.93
N PRO A 312 53.43 -25.32 -8.02
CA PRO A 312 53.92 -24.07 -7.45
C PRO A 312 54.65 -23.08 -8.41
N GLN A 313 54.91 -21.88 -7.88
CA GLN A 313 56.01 -20.93 -8.14
C GLN A 313 56.29 -20.40 -9.57
N GLN A 314 56.20 -19.07 -9.72
CA GLN A 314 57.25 -18.26 -10.36
C GLN A 314 57.18 -16.79 -9.85
N GLN A 315 58.32 -16.28 -9.39
CA GLN A 315 58.54 -14.91 -8.91
C GLN A 315 58.60 -13.90 -10.08
N PRO A 316 58.28 -12.61 -9.86
CA PRO A 316 58.50 -11.58 -10.88
C PRO A 316 59.92 -10.99 -10.80
N MET A 317 60.63 -11.05 -11.93
CA MET A 317 61.86 -10.28 -12.19
C MET A 317 61.52 -8.82 -12.51
N THR A 318 62.23 -7.90 -11.86
CA THR A 318 62.33 -6.48 -12.18
C THR A 318 63.17 -6.26 -13.45
N PRO A 319 62.86 -5.28 -14.30
CA PRO A 319 63.83 -4.74 -15.25
C PRO A 319 64.40 -3.41 -14.73
N GLN A 320 65.71 -3.41 -14.47
CA GLN A 320 66.55 -2.22 -14.61
C GLN A 320 66.65 -1.88 -16.11
N SER A 321 66.41 -0.63 -16.51
CA SER A 321 66.90 -0.13 -17.80
C SER A 321 67.98 0.91 -17.57
N GLN A 322 69.21 0.50 -17.88
CA GLN A 322 70.39 1.34 -17.99
C GLN A 322 70.27 2.30 -19.17
N THR A 323 70.79 3.50 -18.95
CA THR A 323 71.19 4.49 -19.94
C THR A 323 72.20 3.92 -20.94
N SER A 324 71.96 4.08 -22.23
CA SER A 324 73.02 4.05 -23.24
C SER A 324 72.68 4.93 -24.44
N SER A 325 73.55 5.89 -24.66
CA SER A 325 73.61 6.89 -25.72
C SER A 325 73.95 6.24 -27.05
N ARG A 326 73.21 6.56 -28.12
CA ARG A 326 73.75 6.52 -29.49
C ARG A 326 73.21 7.67 -30.32
N GLN A 327 74.14 8.49 -30.78
CA GLN A 327 74.00 9.48 -31.84
C GLN A 327 73.60 8.79 -33.15
N PHE A 328 72.73 9.44 -33.92
CA PHE A 328 72.63 9.25 -35.38
C PHE A 328 72.37 10.60 -36.06
N THR A 329 73.16 10.83 -37.10
CA THR A 329 73.26 12.00 -37.98
C THR A 329 72.34 11.84 -39.21
N ALA A 330 72.12 12.94 -39.93
CA ALA A 330 71.37 13.12 -41.20
C ALA A 330 69.84 13.27 -41.00
N VAL A 331 69.16 14.28 -41.53
CA VAL A 331 69.34 15.11 -42.75
C VAL A 331 69.08 16.58 -42.45
#